data_AF-A0A962MJ04-F1
#
_entry.id   AF-A0A962MJ04-F1
#
_cell.length_a   1.000
_cell.length_b   1.000
_cell.length_c   1.000
_cell.angle_alpha   90.00
_cell.angle_beta   90.00
_cell.angle_gamma   90.00
#
_symmetry.space_group_name_H-M   'P 1'
#
loop_
_entity.id
_entity.type
_entity.pdbx_description
1 polymer ?
#
loop_
_entity_poly.entity_id
_entity_poly.type
_entity_poly.pdbx_seq_one_letter_code
_entity_poly.pdbx_strand_id
1 'polypeptide(L)'
;MNFFNFKISHKLGALVLISLLGFAAIGAVYFRVLQLEAAAKDASARAESVVFGIDALNSQLRTAERQANDFFNTSEQTILDDFKATMSKAGEQFAALQQLELDAEEQELLSPLQTESAELASTFENASALQIE
;
A
#
# COMPACT_ATOMS: atom_id res chain seq x y z
N MET A 1 51.05 13.01 29.18
CA MET A 1 51.38 11.58 29.13
C MET A 1 52.34 11.35 27.97
N ASN A 2 53.57 10.93 28.24
CA ASN A 2 54.63 10.80 27.23
C ASN A 2 54.39 9.60 26.32
N PHE A 3 53.92 9.86 25.08
CA PHE A 3 53.64 8.85 24.05
C PHE A 3 54.89 8.15 23.47
N PHE A 4 56.10 8.50 23.92
CA PHE A 4 57.34 8.04 23.30
C PHE A 4 57.98 6.79 23.93
N ASN A 5 57.44 6.26 25.03
CA ASN A 5 58.06 5.14 25.77
C ASN A 5 57.26 3.82 25.75
N PHE A 6 56.50 3.57 24.67
CA PHE A 6 55.75 2.31 24.49
C PHE A 6 56.52 1.35 23.57
N LYS A 7 56.80 0.12 24.06
CA LYS A 7 57.44 -0.97 23.30
C LYS A 7 56.75 -1.17 21.95
N ILE A 8 57.53 -1.42 20.90
CA ILE A 8 57.06 -1.57 19.50
C ILE A 8 55.89 -2.58 19.38
N SER A 9 55.88 -3.64 20.20
CA SER A 9 54.80 -4.62 20.27
C SER A 9 53.44 -4.03 20.67
N HIS A 10 53.40 -3.00 21.52
CA HIS A 10 52.16 -2.33 21.90
C HIS A 10 51.67 -1.32 20.84
N LYS A 11 52.58 -0.72 20.06
CA LYS A 11 52.20 0.16 18.93
C LYS A 11 51.59 -0.65 17.78
N LEU A 12 52.14 -1.82 17.48
CA LEU A 12 51.58 -2.78 16.53
C LEU A 12 50.24 -3.35 17.03
N GLY A 13 50.13 -3.71 18.32
CA GLY A 13 48.86 -4.16 18.90
C GLY A 13 47.76 -3.10 18.84
N ALA A 14 48.09 -1.82 19.07
CA ALA A 14 47.15 -0.71 18.95
C ALA A 14 46.69 -0.50 17.50
N LEU A 15 47.60 -0.58 16.51
CA LEU A 15 47.25 -0.51 15.09
C LEU A 15 46.32 -1.65 14.67
N VAL A 16 46.60 -2.88 15.10
CA VAL A 16 45.75 -4.04 14.81
C VAL A 16 44.37 -3.91 15.46
N LEU A 17 44.29 -3.42 16.70
CA LEU A 17 43.02 -3.15 17.37
C LEU A 17 42.20 -2.06 16.67
N ILE A 18 42.84 -0.99 16.20
CA ILE A 18 42.19 0.07 15.43
C ILE A 18 41.68 -0.48 14.09
N SER A 19 42.46 -1.31 13.41
CA SER A 19 42.04 -1.97 12.17
C SER A 19 40.87 -2.93 12.38
N LEU A 20 40.88 -3.72 13.47
CA LEU A 20 39.77 -4.62 13.83
C LEU A 20 38.50 -3.85 14.18
N LEU A 21 38.62 -2.75 14.92
CA LEU A 21 37.50 -1.86 15.23
C LEU A 21 36.93 -1.20 13.97
N GLY A 22 37.79 -0.76 13.05
CA GLY A 22 37.38 -0.24 11.75
C GLY A 22 36.62 -1.27 10.92
N PHE A 23 37.11 -2.52 10.90
CA PHE A 23 36.45 -3.61 10.18
C PHE A 23 35.09 -3.98 10.79
N ALA A 24 34.99 -4.01 12.12
CA ALA A 24 33.74 -4.24 12.84
C ALA A 24 32.71 -3.12 12.60
N ALA A 25 33.16 -1.86 12.56
CA ALA A 25 32.31 -0.71 12.26
C ALA A 25 31.75 -0.78 10.82
N ILE A 26 32.59 -1.14 9.84
CA ILE A 26 32.15 -1.34 8.44
C ILE A 26 31.13 -2.47 8.35
N GLY A 27 31.36 -3.59 9.04
CA GLY A 27 30.40 -4.71 9.10
C GLY A 27 29.06 -4.31 9.72
N ALA A 28 29.07 -3.51 10.79
CA ALA A 28 27.86 -3.00 11.43
C ALA A 28 27.07 -2.04 10.52
N VAL A 29 27.76 -1.17 9.77
CA VAL A 29 27.14 -0.29 8.77
C VAL A 29 26.52 -1.10 7.64
N TYR A 30 27.23 -2.12 7.11
CA TYR A 30 26.69 -3.00 6.08
C TYR A 30 25.44 -3.75 6.53
N PHE A 31 25.42 -4.26 7.77
CA PHE A 31 24.25 -4.92 8.34
C PHE A 31 23.05 -3.96 8.49
N ARG A 32 23.31 -2.70 8.86
CA ARG A 32 22.28 -1.64 8.90
C ARG A 32 21.74 -1.30 7.51
N VAL A 33 22.60 -1.24 6.49
CA VAL A 33 22.19 -1.01 5.10
C VAL A 33 21.31 -2.15 4.59
N LEU A 34 21.68 -3.42 4.85
CA LEU A 34 20.84 -4.58 4.50
C LEU A 34 19.47 -4.56 5.19
N GLN A 35 19.41 -4.14 6.45
CA GLN A 35 18.13 -3.97 7.16
C GLN A 35 17.28 -2.85 6.56
N LEU A 36 17.90 -1.74 6.14
CA LEU A 36 17.21 -0.64 5.48
C LEU A 36 16.74 -1.04 4.08
N GLU A 37 17.53 -1.79 3.31
CA GLU A 37 17.11 -2.32 2.01
C GLU A 37 15.95 -3.31 2.16
N ALA A 38 16.01 -4.21 3.13
CA ALA A 38 14.90 -5.14 3.41
C ALA A 38 13.63 -4.37 3.81
N ALA A 39 13.74 -3.42 4.74
CA ALA A 39 12.63 -2.58 5.16
C ALA A 39 12.07 -1.72 4.01
N ALA A 40 12.94 -1.17 3.14
CA ALA A 40 12.54 -0.40 1.97
C ALA A 40 11.87 -1.27 0.91
N LYS A 41 12.34 -2.50 0.70
CA LYS A 41 11.73 -3.48 -0.20
C LYS A 41 10.35 -3.91 0.30
N ASP A 42 10.22 -4.15 1.61
CA ASP A 42 8.93 -4.49 2.24
C ASP A 42 7.96 -3.31 2.23
N ALA A 43 8.45 -2.08 2.39
CA ALA A 43 7.65 -0.87 2.23
C ALA A 43 7.22 -0.66 0.76
N SER A 44 8.12 -0.86 -0.20
CA SER A 44 7.83 -0.75 -1.63
C SER A 44 6.81 -1.79 -2.09
N ALA A 45 6.93 -3.05 -1.65
CA ALA A 45 5.99 -4.12 -1.99
C ALA A 45 4.59 -3.85 -1.42
N ARG A 46 4.52 -3.28 -0.20
CA ARG A 46 3.26 -2.84 0.41
C ARG A 46 2.64 -1.68 -0.37
N ALA A 47 3.41 -0.62 -0.63
CA ALA A 47 2.93 0.52 -1.40
C ALA A 47 2.43 0.11 -2.80
N GLU A 48 3.13 -0.80 -3.48
CA GLU A 48 2.71 -1.34 -4.78
C GLU A 48 1.37 -2.11 -4.66
N SER A 49 1.19 -2.91 -3.60
CA SER A 49 -0.07 -3.62 -3.35
C SER A 49 -1.25 -2.68 -3.07
N VAL A 50 -1.01 -1.59 -2.32
CA VAL A 50 -2.01 -0.56 -2.02
C VAL A 50 -2.40 0.18 -3.30
N VAL A 51 -1.42 0.67 -4.06
CA VAL A 51 -1.65 1.38 -5.33
C VAL A 51 -2.38 0.48 -6.32
N PHE A 52 -1.95 -0.77 -6.50
CA PHE A 52 -2.62 -1.71 -7.39
C PHE A 52 -4.08 -1.96 -6.97
N GLY A 53 -4.33 -2.09 -5.66
CA GLY A 53 -5.68 -2.26 -5.14
C GLY A 53 -6.56 -1.01 -5.31
N ILE A 54 -6.00 0.18 -5.12
CA ILE A 54 -6.68 1.48 -5.34
C ILE A 54 -7.03 1.65 -6.82
N ASP A 55 -6.11 1.34 -7.74
CA ASP A 55 -6.35 1.41 -9.18
C ASP A 55 -7.43 0.43 -9.64
N ALA A 56 -7.40 -0.80 -9.10
CA ALA A 56 -8.43 -1.80 -9.35
C ALA A 56 -9.81 -1.33 -8.86
N LEU A 57 -9.88 -0.76 -7.65
CA LEU A 57 -11.11 -0.22 -7.09
C LEU A 57 -11.67 0.92 -7.93
N ASN A 58 -10.84 1.90 -8.31
CA ASN A 58 -11.20 3.00 -9.20
C ASN A 58 -11.75 2.50 -10.54
N SER A 59 -11.11 1.49 -11.13
CA SER A 59 -11.56 0.89 -12.40
C SER A 59 -12.95 0.24 -12.27
N GLN A 60 -13.20 -0.44 -11.15
CA GLN A 60 -14.49 -1.05 -10.85
C GLN A 60 -15.58 -0.01 -10.62
N LEU A 61 -15.31 1.06 -9.86
CA LEU A 61 -16.26 2.15 -9.63
C LEU A 61 -16.67 2.85 -10.92
N ARG A 62 -15.72 3.17 -11.80
CA ARG A 62 -16.03 3.73 -13.14
C ARG A 62 -16.83 2.77 -14.03
N THR A 63 -16.65 1.47 -13.84
CA THR A 63 -17.43 0.46 -14.57
C THR A 63 -18.85 0.38 -14.02
N ALA A 64 -19.00 0.38 -12.70
CA ALA A 64 -20.29 0.45 -12.03
C ALA A 64 -21.06 1.73 -12.41
N GLU A 65 -20.39 2.88 -12.46
CA GLU A 65 -21.01 4.14 -12.90
C GLU A 65 -21.52 4.07 -14.35
N ARG A 66 -20.75 3.48 -15.26
CA ARG A 66 -21.21 3.25 -16.65
C ARG A 66 -22.42 2.33 -16.70
N GLN A 67 -22.37 1.21 -15.99
CA GLN A 67 -23.50 0.26 -15.90
C GLN A 67 -24.74 0.92 -15.29
N ALA A 68 -24.58 1.76 -14.27
CA ALA A 68 -25.69 2.52 -13.69
C ALA A 68 -26.34 3.45 -14.73
N ASN A 69 -25.52 4.21 -15.46
CA ASN A 69 -26.01 5.08 -16.53
C ASN A 69 -26.69 4.28 -17.66
N ASP A 70 -26.11 3.16 -18.09
CA ASP A 70 -26.68 2.30 -19.13
C ASP A 70 -28.02 1.69 -18.68
N PHE A 71 -28.12 1.28 -17.41
CA PHE A 71 -29.37 0.83 -16.82
C PHE A 71 -30.42 1.96 -16.81
N PHE A 72 -30.07 3.19 -16.44
CA PHE A 72 -31.03 4.30 -16.48
C PHE A 72 -31.54 4.62 -17.88
N ASN A 73 -30.75 4.35 -18.91
CA ASN A 73 -31.14 4.58 -20.30
C ASN A 73 -31.98 3.45 -20.90
N THR A 74 -31.73 2.19 -20.50
CA THR A 74 -32.29 1.00 -21.17
C THR A 74 -33.26 0.20 -20.30
N SER A 75 -33.16 0.34 -18.97
CA SER A 75 -33.90 -0.43 -17.96
C SER A 75 -33.76 -1.95 -18.13
N GLU A 76 -32.64 -2.42 -18.69
CA GLU A 76 -32.37 -3.85 -18.86
C GLU A 76 -31.92 -4.51 -17.56
N GLN A 77 -32.64 -5.57 -17.14
CA GLN A 77 -32.36 -6.32 -15.91
C GLN A 77 -30.95 -6.94 -15.88
N THR A 78 -30.40 -7.32 -17.03
CA THR A 78 -29.03 -7.86 -17.16
C THR A 78 -27.98 -6.86 -16.69
N ILE A 79 -28.18 -5.57 -16.95
CA ILE A 79 -27.26 -4.50 -16.54
C ILE A 79 -27.31 -4.31 -15.02
N LEU A 80 -28.50 -4.48 -14.42
CA LEU A 80 -28.67 -4.47 -12.97
C LEU A 80 -27.89 -5.60 -12.28
N ASP A 81 -27.92 -6.81 -12.85
CA ASP A 81 -27.14 -7.93 -12.32
C ASP A 81 -25.62 -7.72 -12.48
N ASP A 82 -25.19 -7.15 -13.61
CA ASP A 82 -23.79 -6.79 -13.87
C ASP A 82 -23.28 -5.68 -12.93
N PHE A 83 -24.11 -4.68 -12.63
CA PHE A 83 -23.82 -3.63 -11.65
C PHE A 83 -23.61 -4.23 -10.27
N LYS A 84 -24.53 -5.08 -9.79
CA LYS A 84 -24.43 -5.72 -8.48
C LYS A 84 -23.18 -6.58 -8.37
N ALA A 85 -22.86 -7.35 -9.41
CA ALA A 85 -21.63 -8.15 -9.45
C ALA A 85 -20.36 -7.29 -9.39
N THR A 86 -20.37 -6.14 -10.07
CA THR A 86 -19.24 -5.19 -10.06
C THR A 86 -19.07 -4.53 -8.70
N MET A 87 -20.16 -4.09 -8.07
CA MET A 87 -20.13 -3.51 -6.72
C MET A 87 -19.73 -4.54 -5.64
N SER A 88 -20.13 -5.81 -5.79
CA SER A 88 -19.67 -6.88 -4.90
C SER A 88 -18.15 -7.04 -4.96
N LYS A 89 -17.57 -7.05 -6.17
CA LYS A 89 -16.11 -7.11 -6.37
C LYS A 89 -15.40 -5.89 -5.79
N ALA A 90 -15.99 -4.71 -5.92
CA ALA A 90 -15.47 -3.48 -5.32
C ALA A 90 -15.44 -3.56 -3.80
N GLY A 91 -16.50 -4.11 -3.19
CA GLY A 91 -16.55 -4.36 -1.75
C GLY A 91 -15.50 -5.36 -1.27
N GLU A 92 -15.28 -6.46 -2.00
CA GLU A 92 -14.22 -7.43 -1.71
C GLU A 92 -12.82 -6.79 -1.80
N GLN A 93 -12.58 -5.95 -2.82
CA GLN A 93 -11.32 -5.23 -2.99
C GLN A 93 -11.10 -4.20 -1.88
N PHE A 94 -12.17 -3.51 -1.45
CA PHE A 94 -12.12 -2.56 -0.34
C PHE A 94 -11.81 -3.28 0.99
N ALA A 95 -12.42 -4.43 1.23
CA ALA A 95 -12.12 -5.27 2.40
C ALA A 95 -10.68 -5.78 2.39
N ALA A 96 -10.14 -6.14 1.22
CA ALA A 96 -8.74 -6.54 1.08
C ALA A 96 -7.78 -5.37 1.39
N LEU A 97 -8.09 -4.15 0.95
CA LEU A 97 -7.31 -2.95 1.26
C LEU A 97 -7.35 -2.60 2.76
N GLN A 98 -8.50 -2.77 3.43
CA GLN A 98 -8.61 -2.57 4.89
C GLN A 98 -7.83 -3.58 5.73
N GLN A 99 -7.53 -4.76 5.19
CA GLN A 99 -6.70 -5.76 5.88
C GLN A 99 -5.20 -5.42 5.81
N LEU A 100 -4.82 -4.50 4.93
CA LEU A 100 -3.48 -3.94 4.94
C LEU A 100 -3.35 -2.99 6.12
N GLU A 101 -2.21 -3.01 6.81
CA GLU A 101 -1.91 -2.06 7.87
C GLU A 101 -1.57 -0.71 7.21
N LEU A 102 -2.63 0.03 6.87
CA LEU A 102 -2.56 1.28 6.13
C LEU A 102 -2.10 2.42 7.04
N ASP A 103 -1.15 3.20 6.55
CA ASP A 103 -0.75 4.44 7.23
C ASP A 103 -1.79 5.56 7.02
N ALA A 104 -1.53 6.72 7.62
CA ALA A 104 -2.46 7.85 7.58
C ALA A 104 -2.64 8.43 6.16
N GLU A 105 -1.58 8.41 5.33
CA GLU A 105 -1.63 8.91 3.95
C GLU A 105 -2.42 7.93 3.07
N GLU A 106 -2.20 6.63 3.24
CA GLU A 106 -2.93 5.58 2.51
C GLU A 106 -4.44 5.54 2.88
N GLN A 107 -4.78 5.83 4.14
CA GLN A 107 -6.19 5.99 4.56
C GLN A 107 -6.85 7.22 3.94
N GLU A 108 -6.11 8.32 3.77
CA GLU A 108 -6.61 9.53 3.10
C GLU A 108 -6.92 9.27 1.62
N LEU A 109 -6.15 8.40 0.95
CA LEU A 109 -6.40 7.99 -0.43
C LEU A 109 -7.65 7.10 -0.58
N LEU A 110 -7.95 6.27 0.41
CA LEU A 110 -9.09 5.34 0.38
C LEU A 110 -10.43 6.00 0.74
N SER A 111 -10.40 7.04 1.57
CA SER A 111 -11.62 7.68 2.10
C SER A 111 -12.56 8.25 1.01
N PRO A 112 -12.06 8.93 -0.05
CA PRO A 112 -12.90 9.38 -1.17
C PRO A 112 -13.55 8.21 -1.92
N LEU A 113 -12.80 7.12 -2.15
CA LEU A 113 -13.31 5.94 -2.88
C LEU A 113 -14.39 5.20 -2.09
N GLN A 114 -14.25 5.17 -0.77
CA GLN A 114 -15.28 4.64 0.10
C GLN A 114 -16.57 5.44 0.00
N THR A 115 -16.46 6.77 0.04
CA THR A 115 -17.58 7.71 -0.08
C THR A 115 -18.26 7.57 -1.43
N GLU A 116 -17.48 7.57 -2.52
CA GLU A 116 -17.97 7.42 -3.89
C GLU A 116 -18.69 6.08 -4.08
N SER A 117 -18.13 4.98 -3.57
CA SER A 117 -18.79 3.66 -3.65
C SER A 117 -20.14 3.63 -2.93
N ALA A 118 -20.24 4.30 -1.77
CA ALA A 118 -21.46 4.37 -0.98
C ALA A 118 -22.51 5.24 -1.67
N GLU A 119 -22.10 6.38 -2.24
CA GLU A 119 -22.97 7.26 -3.02
C GLU A 119 -23.52 6.58 -4.27
N LEU A 120 -22.67 5.86 -5.00
CA LEU A 120 -23.07 5.07 -6.18
C LEU A 120 -24.08 3.97 -5.81
N ALA A 121 -23.82 3.21 -4.75
CA ALA A 121 -24.73 2.17 -4.27
C ALA A 121 -26.10 2.76 -3.87
N SER A 122 -26.09 3.84 -3.09
CA SER A 122 -27.29 4.57 -2.64
C SER A 122 -28.09 5.13 -3.82
N THR A 123 -27.42 5.82 -4.75
CA THR A 123 -28.08 6.41 -5.93
C THR A 123 -28.74 5.34 -6.78
N PHE A 124 -28.04 4.22 -6.97
CA PHE A 124 -28.53 3.12 -7.78
C PHE A 124 -29.65 2.32 -7.12
N GLU A 125 -29.61 2.09 -5.80
CA GLU A 125 -30.73 1.50 -5.04
C GLU A 125 -32.00 2.36 -5.15
N ASN A 126 -31.87 3.67 -4.93
CA ASN A 126 -33.01 4.58 -5.02
C ASN A 126 -33.62 4.61 -6.44
N ALA A 127 -32.77 4.64 -7.47
CA ALA A 127 -33.23 4.76 -8.84
C ALA A 127 -33.75 3.44 -9.44
N SER A 128 -33.19 2.29 -9.04
CA SER A 128 -33.75 0.98 -9.39
C SER A 128 -35.10 0.72 -8.70
N ALA A 129 -35.30 1.19 -7.47
CA ALA A 129 -36.59 1.10 -6.78
C ALA A 129 -37.69 1.91 -7.50
N LEU A 130 -37.35 3.09 -8.04
CA LEU A 130 -38.30 3.96 -8.76
C LEU A 130 -38.70 3.46 -10.15
N GLN A 131 -37.94 2.56 -10.77
CA GLN A 131 -38.25 1.99 -12.08
C GLN A 131 -38.99 0.63 -12.00
N ILE A 132 -39.06 0.03 -10.82
CA ILE A 132 -39.76 -1.25 -10.58
C ILE A 132 -41.22 -1.04 -10.12
N GLU A 133 -41.63 0.19 -9.76
CA GLU A 133 -43.03 0.62 -9.56
C GLU A 133 -43.74 0.98 -10.88
#